data_AF-A0A0N7F2A2-F1
#
_entry.id   AF-A0A0N7F2A2-F1
#
_cell.length_a   1.000
_cell.length_b   1.000
_cell.length_c   1.000
_cell.angle_alpha   90.00
_cell.angle_beta   90.00
_cell.angle_gamma   90.00
#
_symmetry.space_group_name_H-M   'P 1'
#
loop_
_entity.id
_entity.type
_entity.pdbx_description
1 polymer ?
#
loop_
_entity_poly.entity_id
_entity_poly.type
_entity_poly.pdbx_seq_one_letter_code
_entity_poly.pdbx_strand_id
1 'polypeptide(L)'
;MNRTSALSRQHRLPSAGAAVGLMACLAVLGVAAAAPAGAAVTKVPLGTTEQYAVLAGQGITNTGATTIKGDIGSYPDGSVTGQSSIVLTGTNRGNTAVTQGAKDDLVEAYNSAAAAPDGATPPEAAPPDLGGQTLTAGAYNRASIMQLTGTVTLDAENNPNAVFIFQAGSGLTINPNAVVALTRGAQACNVFWQVTSSATLGVDTAFAGSILASTSITVSAGVAVTGRMLARDGAVTR
;
A
#
# COMPACT_ATOMS: atom_id res chain seq x y z
N MET A 1 -51.32 87.92 -47.47
CA MET A 1 -51.88 87.38 -46.21
C MET A 1 -51.04 86.17 -45.83
N ASN A 2 -50.01 86.33 -44.99
CA ASN A 2 -50.00 86.23 -43.53
C ASN A 2 -49.90 84.78 -43.01
N ARG A 3 -48.67 84.42 -42.56
CA ARG A 3 -48.31 83.54 -41.41
C ARG A 3 -48.74 82.04 -41.51
N THR A 4 -47.99 81.01 -41.08
CA THR A 4 -47.16 80.86 -39.87
C THR A 4 -46.44 79.48 -39.86
N SER A 5 -45.16 79.47 -39.46
CA SER A 5 -44.44 78.54 -38.55
C SER A 5 -44.57 76.99 -38.60
N ALA A 6 -43.47 76.34 -39.04
CA ALA A 6 -42.46 75.51 -38.31
C ALA A 6 -42.81 74.28 -37.43
N LEU A 7 -41.78 73.39 -37.40
CA LEU A 7 -41.47 72.23 -36.51
C LEU A 7 -42.10 70.88 -36.94
N SER A 8 -41.45 69.71 -36.86
CA SER A 8 -40.09 69.27 -36.53
C SER A 8 -40.02 67.74 -36.73
N ARG A 9 -38.87 67.24 -37.21
CA ARG A 9 -38.20 65.96 -36.85
C ARG A 9 -39.02 64.65 -36.85
N GLN A 10 -38.66 63.71 -37.73
CA GLN A 10 -37.85 62.52 -37.37
C GLN A 10 -37.71 61.56 -38.56
N HIS A 11 -36.46 61.19 -38.84
CA HIS A 11 -36.04 60.13 -39.76
C HIS A 11 -36.55 58.76 -39.28
N ARG A 12 -37.14 57.98 -40.19
CA ARG A 12 -37.18 56.51 -40.09
C ARG A 12 -36.91 55.89 -41.46
N LEU A 13 -35.72 55.33 -41.62
CA LEU A 13 -35.36 54.39 -42.69
C LEU A 13 -35.92 53.00 -42.34
N PRO A 14 -36.43 52.20 -43.30
CA PRO A 14 -36.80 50.82 -43.07
C PRO A 14 -35.56 49.90 -42.99
N SER A 15 -35.71 48.87 -42.16
CA SER A 15 -34.73 47.92 -41.65
C SER A 15 -34.06 47.01 -42.69
N ALA A 16 -32.77 46.79 -42.46
CA ALA A 16 -31.86 45.91 -43.20
C ALA A 16 -32.21 44.42 -43.04
N GLY A 17 -31.83 43.66 -44.09
CA GLY A 17 -32.05 42.23 -44.24
C GLY A 17 -31.31 41.34 -43.24
N ALA A 18 -31.86 40.14 -43.05
CA ALA A 18 -31.35 39.09 -42.21
C ALA A 18 -29.96 38.62 -42.67
N ALA A 19 -28.96 38.74 -41.80
CA ALA A 19 -27.66 38.10 -41.95
C ALA A 19 -27.74 36.67 -41.38
N VAL A 20 -27.46 35.69 -42.23
CA VAL A 20 -27.27 34.28 -41.86
C VAL A 20 -25.95 34.18 -41.07
N GLY A 21 -26.04 33.94 -39.77
CA GLY A 21 -24.90 33.67 -38.91
C GLY A 21 -24.45 32.22 -39.02
N LEU A 22 -23.29 32.00 -39.67
CA LEU A 22 -22.60 30.71 -39.70
C LEU A 22 -21.99 30.45 -38.31
N MET A 23 -22.62 29.57 -37.51
CA MET A 23 -22.06 29.14 -36.23
C MET A 23 -20.96 28.11 -36.49
N ALA A 24 -19.70 28.53 -36.39
CA ALA A 24 -18.57 27.61 -36.40
C ALA A 24 -18.45 26.92 -35.03
N CYS A 25 -18.96 25.69 -34.91
CA CYS A 25 -18.68 24.83 -33.77
C CYS A 25 -17.21 24.37 -33.83
N LEU A 26 -16.35 25.01 -33.06
CA LEU A 26 -14.97 24.57 -32.85
C LEU A 26 -15.00 23.33 -31.93
N ALA A 27 -14.95 22.13 -32.51
CA ALA A 27 -14.76 20.90 -31.75
C ALA A 27 -13.31 20.87 -31.26
N VAL A 28 -13.08 21.22 -29.99
CA VAL A 28 -11.79 20.99 -29.33
C VAL A 28 -11.68 19.48 -29.11
N LEU A 29 -10.90 18.81 -29.96
CA LEU A 29 -10.46 17.44 -29.73
C LEU A 29 -9.50 17.46 -28.54
N GLY A 30 -10.02 17.22 -27.34
CA GLY A 30 -9.19 16.97 -26.16
C GLY A 30 -8.40 15.69 -26.39
N VAL A 31 -7.11 15.81 -26.69
CA VAL A 31 -6.21 14.67 -26.70
C VAL A 31 -6.03 14.27 -25.24
N ALA A 32 -6.75 13.24 -24.79
CA ALA A 32 -6.47 12.61 -23.52
C ALA A 32 -5.05 12.04 -23.61
N ALA A 33 -4.10 12.68 -22.94
CA ALA A 33 -2.79 12.09 -22.73
C ALA A 33 -3.02 10.80 -21.93
N ALA A 34 -2.86 9.65 -22.58
CA ALA A 34 -2.81 8.38 -21.87
C ALA A 34 -1.63 8.47 -20.90
N ALA A 35 -1.92 8.54 -19.59
CA ALA A 35 -0.89 8.31 -18.60
C ALA A 35 -0.24 6.95 -18.93
N PRO A 36 1.09 6.82 -18.87
CA PRO A 36 1.71 5.53 -19.09
C PRO A 36 1.07 4.53 -18.13
N ALA A 37 0.45 3.49 -18.67
CA ALA A 37 -0.06 2.38 -17.88
C ALA A 37 1.15 1.73 -17.22
N GLY A 38 1.43 2.08 -15.96
CA GLY A 38 2.40 1.36 -15.14
C GLY A 38 2.02 -0.11 -15.18
N ALA A 39 3.01 -0.99 -15.38
CA ALA A 39 2.75 -2.42 -15.39
C ALA A 39 2.05 -2.82 -14.08
N ALA A 40 0.86 -3.38 -14.18
CA ALA A 40 0.11 -3.80 -13.02
C ALA A 40 0.90 -4.88 -12.28
N VAL A 41 1.22 -4.62 -11.01
CA VAL A 41 1.88 -5.61 -10.16
C VAL A 41 0.91 -6.74 -9.84
N THR A 42 1.39 -7.98 -9.92
CA THR A 42 0.60 -9.17 -9.58
C THR A 42 0.69 -9.46 -8.09
N LYS A 43 -0.36 -10.08 -7.53
CA LYS A 43 -0.36 -10.53 -6.14
C LYS A 43 0.81 -11.49 -5.88
N VAL A 44 1.53 -11.29 -4.78
CA VAL A 44 2.62 -12.17 -4.36
C VAL A 44 2.06 -13.54 -3.95
N PRO A 45 2.51 -14.65 -4.55
CA PRO A 45 2.06 -15.98 -4.16
C PRO A 45 2.71 -16.39 -2.83
N LEU A 46 1.91 -16.53 -1.78
CA LEU A 46 2.41 -16.93 -0.46
C LEU A 46 2.58 -18.45 -0.29
N GLY A 47 1.99 -19.25 -1.18
CA GLY A 47 1.98 -20.71 -1.03
C GLY A 47 1.43 -21.15 0.34
N THR A 48 2.06 -22.15 0.95
CA THR A 48 1.73 -22.64 2.29
C THR A 48 2.08 -21.66 3.41
N THR A 49 2.81 -20.57 3.12
CA THR A 49 3.03 -19.46 4.08
C THR A 49 1.71 -18.76 4.42
N GLU A 50 0.70 -18.82 3.54
CA GLU A 50 -0.54 -18.05 3.68
C GLU A 50 -1.30 -18.32 4.99
N GLN A 51 -1.18 -19.54 5.55
CA GLN A 51 -1.83 -19.95 6.80
C GLN A 51 -1.20 -19.37 8.07
N TYR A 52 0.04 -18.88 7.98
CA TYR A 52 0.77 -18.35 9.13
C TYR A 52 0.49 -16.87 9.34
N ALA A 53 0.14 -16.51 10.57
CA ALA A 53 0.15 -15.13 11.04
C ALA A 53 1.56 -14.71 11.46
N VAL A 54 2.34 -15.63 12.02
CA VAL A 54 3.74 -15.43 12.39
C VAL A 54 4.58 -16.61 11.94
N LEU A 55 5.61 -16.35 11.13
CA LEU A 55 6.57 -17.36 10.69
C LEU A 55 7.99 -16.82 10.91
N ALA A 56 8.86 -17.57 11.58
CA ALA A 56 10.23 -17.16 11.90
C ALA A 56 11.27 -18.21 11.51
N GLY A 57 12.55 -17.80 11.45
CA GLY A 57 13.69 -18.69 11.25
C GLY A 57 14.34 -19.12 12.57
N GLN A 58 14.45 -18.17 13.50
CA GLN A 58 15.23 -18.29 14.74
C GLN A 58 14.37 -18.09 15.99
N GLY A 59 13.15 -18.64 15.96
CA GLY A 59 12.23 -18.63 17.08
C GLY A 59 11.30 -17.42 17.11
N ILE A 60 10.28 -17.54 17.97
CA ILE A 60 9.31 -16.49 18.27
C ILE A 60 9.45 -16.13 19.75
N THR A 61 9.51 -14.85 20.07
CA THR A 61 9.49 -14.36 21.46
C THR A 61 8.32 -13.41 21.65
N ASN A 62 7.54 -13.64 22.71
CA ASN A 62 6.42 -12.79 23.07
C ASN A 62 6.53 -12.32 24.52
N THR A 63 6.41 -11.02 24.72
CA THR A 63 6.24 -10.39 26.04
C THR A 63 4.89 -9.70 26.14
N GLY A 64 4.22 -9.88 27.28
CA GLY A 64 2.89 -9.34 27.54
C GLY A 64 1.76 -10.05 26.80
N ALA A 65 0.52 -9.61 27.07
CA ALA A 65 -0.67 -10.22 26.48
C ALA A 65 -0.73 -9.94 24.97
N THR A 66 -0.95 -11.00 24.18
CA THR A 66 -1.03 -10.95 22.71
C THR A 66 -2.13 -11.85 22.21
N THR A 67 -2.87 -11.42 21.19
CA THR A 67 -3.81 -12.29 20.46
C THR A 67 -3.29 -12.49 19.06
N ILE A 68 -3.20 -13.74 18.62
CA ILE A 68 -2.79 -14.10 17.26
C ILE A 68 -3.91 -14.94 16.64
N LYS A 69 -4.35 -14.55 15.43
CA LYS A 69 -5.33 -15.29 14.63
C LYS A 69 -4.63 -15.81 13.38
N GLY A 70 -4.53 -17.13 13.25
CA GLY A 70 -3.70 -17.81 12.25
C GLY A 70 -2.61 -18.64 12.93
N ASP A 71 -1.95 -19.49 12.15
CA ASP A 71 -0.92 -20.37 12.67
C ASP A 71 0.35 -19.58 13.04
N ILE A 72 1.11 -20.11 14.00
CA ILE A 72 2.46 -19.63 14.30
C ILE A 72 3.44 -20.77 14.07
N GLY A 73 4.65 -20.44 13.64
CA GLY A 73 5.70 -21.45 13.49
C GLY A 73 7.06 -20.83 13.31
N SER A 74 8.09 -21.62 13.61
CA SER A 74 9.46 -21.27 13.32
C SER A 74 10.24 -22.53 12.96
N TYR A 75 11.18 -22.40 12.03
CA TYR A 75 12.02 -23.48 11.54
C TYR A 75 13.35 -22.92 11.03
N PRO A 76 14.51 -23.53 11.34
CA PRO A 76 14.66 -24.81 12.06
C PRO A 76 14.51 -24.69 13.59
N ASP A 77 14.65 -23.49 14.16
CA ASP A 77 14.37 -23.29 15.58
C ASP A 77 12.85 -23.18 15.79
N GLY A 78 12.23 -24.20 16.38
CA GLY A 78 10.80 -24.21 16.69
C GLY A 78 10.40 -23.49 17.98
N SER A 79 11.34 -22.80 18.65
CA SER A 79 11.08 -22.19 19.95
C SER A 79 10.03 -21.08 19.89
N VAL A 80 9.14 -21.07 20.89
CA VAL A 80 8.18 -19.99 21.13
C VAL A 80 8.25 -19.60 22.60
N THR A 81 9.05 -18.59 22.89
CA THR A 81 9.24 -18.06 24.25
C THR A 81 8.06 -17.15 24.62
N GLY A 82 7.49 -17.34 25.80
CA GLY A 82 6.35 -16.54 26.28
C GLY A 82 4.99 -16.97 25.73
N GLN A 83 4.87 -18.17 25.14
CA GLN A 83 3.62 -18.65 24.53
C GLN A 83 2.41 -18.64 25.49
N SER A 84 2.61 -18.83 26.80
CA SER A 84 1.53 -18.80 27.79
C SER A 84 0.79 -17.46 27.87
N SER A 85 1.40 -16.38 27.38
CA SER A 85 0.80 -15.03 27.29
C SER A 85 0.12 -14.75 25.95
N ILE A 86 0.12 -15.72 25.03
CA ILE A 86 -0.51 -15.63 23.72
C ILE A 86 -1.88 -16.32 23.76
N VAL A 87 -2.93 -15.58 23.41
CA VAL A 87 -4.22 -16.16 23.02
C VAL A 87 -4.13 -16.50 21.53
N LEU A 88 -3.90 -17.77 21.22
CA LEU A 88 -3.72 -18.27 19.86
C LEU A 88 -5.03 -18.84 19.32
N THR A 89 -5.56 -18.26 18.26
CA THR A 89 -6.63 -18.84 17.42
C THR A 89 -6.00 -19.40 16.15
N GLY A 90 -5.38 -20.56 16.29
CA GLY A 90 -4.57 -21.22 15.27
C GLY A 90 -3.75 -22.35 15.89
N THR A 91 -2.78 -22.86 15.16
CA THR A 91 -1.89 -23.95 15.59
C THR A 91 -0.47 -23.43 15.74
N ASN A 92 0.21 -23.78 16.83
CA ASN A 92 1.67 -23.68 16.87
C ASN A 92 2.28 -24.89 16.15
N ARG A 93 3.03 -24.63 15.07
CA ARG A 93 3.69 -25.65 14.23
C ARG A 93 5.22 -25.57 14.28
N GLY A 94 5.81 -25.10 15.37
CA GLY A 94 7.27 -25.01 15.53
C GLY A 94 8.01 -26.31 15.18
N ASN A 95 9.10 -26.19 14.43
CA ASN A 95 9.98 -27.28 14.00
C ASN A 95 9.28 -28.49 13.34
N THR A 96 8.33 -28.24 12.43
CA THR A 96 7.63 -29.29 11.67
C THR A 96 7.97 -29.22 10.18
N ALA A 97 7.77 -30.33 9.45
CA ALA A 97 7.90 -30.35 7.99
C ALA A 97 6.92 -29.39 7.29
N VAL A 98 5.73 -29.16 7.88
CA VAL A 98 4.77 -28.17 7.39
C VAL A 98 5.34 -26.76 7.48
N THR A 99 5.97 -26.42 8.61
CA THR A 99 6.63 -25.13 8.77
C THR A 99 7.86 -25.01 7.88
N GLN A 100 8.63 -26.09 7.69
CA GLN A 100 9.74 -26.11 6.74
C GLN A 100 9.27 -25.77 5.31
N GLY A 101 8.21 -26.43 4.81
CA GLY A 101 7.65 -26.10 3.49
C GLY A 101 7.17 -24.65 3.39
N ALA A 102 6.57 -24.11 4.46
CA ALA A 102 6.21 -22.70 4.50
C ALA A 102 7.43 -21.75 4.51
N LYS A 103 8.59 -22.17 5.03
CA LYS A 103 9.84 -21.38 4.91
C LYS A 103 10.32 -21.33 3.46
N ASP A 104 10.24 -22.44 2.75
CA ASP A 104 10.63 -22.50 1.34
C ASP A 104 9.71 -21.61 0.49
N ASP A 105 8.39 -21.72 0.69
CA ASP A 105 7.41 -20.85 0.02
C ASP A 105 7.59 -19.35 0.39
N LEU A 106 8.00 -19.05 1.62
CA LEU A 106 8.34 -17.67 2.03
C LEU A 106 9.53 -17.12 1.24
N VAL A 107 10.52 -17.94 0.91
CA VAL A 107 11.65 -17.52 0.05
C VAL A 107 11.15 -17.21 -1.36
N GLU A 108 10.27 -18.03 -1.92
CA GLU A 108 9.67 -17.79 -3.23
C GLU A 108 8.83 -16.50 -3.24
N ALA A 109 7.97 -16.32 -2.23
CA ALA A 109 7.16 -15.11 -2.06
C ALA A 109 8.02 -13.86 -1.94
N TYR A 110 9.10 -13.93 -1.15
CA TYR A 110 10.06 -12.84 -1.00
C TYR A 110 10.71 -12.48 -2.35
N ASN A 111 11.17 -13.48 -3.10
CA ASN A 111 11.82 -13.27 -4.39
C ASN A 111 10.84 -12.71 -5.43
N SER A 112 9.58 -13.19 -5.43
CA SER A 112 8.51 -12.66 -6.27
C SER A 112 8.21 -11.18 -5.96
N ALA A 113 8.12 -10.82 -4.68
CA ALA A 113 7.92 -9.44 -4.26
C ALA A 113 9.11 -8.55 -4.64
N ALA A 114 10.35 -9.04 -4.49
CA ALA A 114 11.56 -8.31 -4.88
C ALA A 114 11.72 -8.14 -6.40
N ALA A 115 11.19 -9.08 -7.19
CA ALA A 115 11.24 -9.03 -8.66
C ALA A 115 10.08 -8.24 -9.28
N ALA A 116 9.13 -7.76 -8.48
CA ALA A 116 8.03 -6.95 -8.98
C ALA A 116 8.57 -5.70 -9.70
N PRO A 117 8.14 -5.43 -10.94
CA PRO A 117 8.67 -4.30 -11.71
C PRO A 117 8.29 -3.00 -11.02
N ASP A 118 9.23 -2.06 -10.95
CA ASP A 118 8.99 -0.72 -10.42
C ASP A 118 7.83 -0.06 -11.18
N GLY A 119 6.71 0.07 -10.48
CA GLY A 119 5.44 0.44 -11.08
C GLY A 119 4.95 1.84 -10.71
N ALA A 120 5.55 2.50 -9.70
CA ALA A 120 4.99 3.74 -9.18
C ALA A 120 6.03 4.82 -8.84
N THR A 121 5.70 6.03 -9.27
CA THR A 121 6.08 7.31 -8.65
C THR A 121 5.59 7.38 -7.20
N PRO A 122 6.34 7.98 -6.26
CA PRO A 122 7.50 8.83 -6.50
C PRO A 122 8.80 8.02 -6.65
N PRO A 123 9.78 8.55 -7.41
CA PRO A 123 11.02 7.86 -7.74
C PRO A 123 11.78 7.38 -6.50
N GLU A 124 12.74 6.48 -6.69
CA GLU A 124 13.71 6.01 -5.68
C GLU A 124 14.32 7.16 -4.83
N ALA A 125 14.35 8.38 -5.38
CA ALA A 125 14.82 9.62 -4.75
C ALA A 125 13.79 10.35 -3.84
N ALA A 126 12.57 9.83 -3.68
CA ALA A 126 11.61 10.37 -2.73
C ALA A 126 12.13 10.22 -1.28
N PRO A 127 11.69 11.06 -0.33
CA PRO A 127 12.04 10.88 1.08
C PRO A 127 11.82 9.42 1.53
N PRO A 128 12.64 8.90 2.44
CA PRO A 128 12.48 7.52 2.94
C PRO A 128 11.14 7.31 3.66
N ASP A 129 10.47 8.39 4.05
CA ASP A 129 9.21 8.39 4.80
C ASP A 129 7.98 8.37 3.88
N LEU A 130 7.08 7.42 4.12
CA LEU A 130 5.79 7.26 3.44
C LEU A 130 4.67 8.16 4.01
N GLY A 131 4.93 8.85 5.13
CA GLY A 131 3.97 9.67 5.84
C GLY A 131 3.30 10.75 4.98
N GLY A 132 1.98 10.88 5.12
CA GLY A 132 1.15 11.84 4.41
C GLY A 132 0.85 11.49 2.95
N GLN A 133 1.39 10.38 2.43
CA GLN A 133 1.18 9.98 1.05
C GLN A 133 -0.13 9.22 0.87
N THR A 134 -0.74 9.39 -0.31
CA THR A 134 -1.78 8.49 -0.82
C THR A 134 -1.20 7.78 -2.03
N LEU A 135 -1.15 6.46 -1.94
CA LEU A 135 -0.51 5.57 -2.91
C LEU A 135 -1.58 4.72 -3.56
N THR A 136 -1.53 4.59 -4.89
CA THR A 136 -2.38 3.68 -5.66
C THR A 136 -1.71 2.32 -5.84
N ALA A 137 -2.35 1.38 -6.53
CA ALA A 137 -1.77 0.06 -6.75
C ALA A 137 -0.42 0.15 -7.49
N GLY A 138 0.59 -0.58 -7.04
CA GLY A 138 1.94 -0.52 -7.62
C GLY A 138 3.03 -1.11 -6.72
N ALA A 139 4.24 -1.17 -7.29
CA ALA A 139 5.47 -1.43 -6.53
C ALA A 139 6.18 -0.12 -6.19
N TYR A 140 6.65 0.00 -4.94
CA TYR A 140 7.30 1.15 -4.36
C TYR A 140 8.68 0.75 -3.83
N ASN A 141 9.72 1.09 -4.59
CA ASN A 141 11.09 0.75 -4.24
C ASN A 141 11.80 1.90 -3.51
N ARG A 142 12.59 1.55 -2.50
CA ARG A 142 13.59 2.42 -1.87
C ARG A 142 14.87 1.61 -1.67
N ALA A 143 15.99 2.04 -2.23
CA ALA A 143 17.28 1.37 -2.03
C ALA A 143 17.79 1.43 -0.58
N SER A 144 17.29 2.37 0.22
CA SER A 144 17.69 2.59 1.61
C SER A 144 16.64 2.09 2.60
N ILE A 145 16.69 2.59 3.84
CA ILE A 145 15.65 2.32 4.84
C ILE A 145 14.33 2.93 4.38
N MET A 146 13.24 2.17 4.51
CA MET A 146 11.89 2.67 4.33
C MET A 146 11.30 2.98 5.68
N GLN A 147 10.68 4.15 5.83
CA GLN A 147 10.10 4.61 7.08
C GLN A 147 8.65 5.03 6.89
N LEU A 148 7.88 4.99 7.97
CA LEU A 148 6.54 5.53 8.01
C LEU A 148 6.34 6.32 9.31
N THR A 149 6.13 7.62 9.17
CA THR A 149 5.65 8.51 10.23
C THR A 149 4.23 8.96 9.94
N GLY A 150 3.33 8.91 10.92
CA GLY A 150 1.93 9.27 10.71
C GLY A 150 1.23 8.25 9.81
N THR A 151 0.47 8.72 8.82
CA THR A 151 -0.39 7.85 8.00
C THR A 151 0.10 7.77 6.56
N VAL A 152 0.16 6.55 6.01
CA VAL A 152 0.16 6.31 4.57
C VAL A 152 -1.22 5.76 4.19
N THR A 153 -1.81 6.29 3.14
CA THR A 153 -3.11 5.84 2.62
C THR A 153 -2.88 4.99 1.37
N LEU A 154 -3.37 3.75 1.39
CA LEU A 154 -3.40 2.87 0.24
C LEU A 154 -4.78 2.94 -0.38
N ASP A 155 -4.84 3.44 -1.59
CA ASP A 155 -6.05 3.69 -2.33
C ASP A 155 -6.17 2.71 -3.50
N ALA A 156 -7.13 1.79 -3.38
CA ALA A 156 -7.35 0.77 -4.39
C ALA A 156 -8.20 1.23 -5.57
N GLU A 157 -8.66 2.48 -5.60
CA GLU A 157 -9.42 3.03 -6.71
C GLU A 157 -10.70 2.26 -7.06
N ASN A 158 -11.35 1.72 -6.03
CA ASN A 158 -12.51 0.82 -6.13
C ASN A 158 -12.20 -0.54 -6.78
N ASN A 159 -10.92 -0.89 -6.94
CA ASN A 159 -10.48 -2.20 -7.39
C ASN A 159 -10.08 -3.08 -6.18
N PRO A 160 -10.93 -4.01 -5.71
CA PRO A 160 -10.59 -4.86 -4.57
C PRO A 160 -9.37 -5.76 -4.80
N ASN A 161 -8.95 -5.94 -6.05
CA ASN A 161 -7.76 -6.71 -6.42
C ASN A 161 -6.51 -5.83 -6.59
N ALA A 162 -6.57 -4.56 -6.22
CA ALA A 162 -5.41 -3.67 -6.18
C ALA A 162 -4.30 -4.26 -5.28
N VAL A 163 -3.08 -4.29 -5.80
CA VAL A 163 -1.90 -4.83 -5.14
C VAL A 163 -0.89 -3.73 -4.86
N PHE A 164 -0.32 -3.75 -3.66
CA PHE A 164 0.68 -2.81 -3.19
C PHE A 164 1.90 -3.61 -2.74
N ILE A 165 3.06 -3.33 -3.33
CA ILE A 165 4.32 -4.00 -2.99
C ILE A 165 5.32 -2.92 -2.58
N PHE A 166 5.81 -2.99 -1.35
CA PHE A 166 6.85 -2.11 -0.83
C PHE A 166 8.16 -2.88 -0.79
N GLN A 167 9.19 -2.39 -1.47
CA GLN A 167 10.51 -2.99 -1.54
C GLN A 167 11.50 -2.09 -0.80
N ALA A 168 11.90 -2.51 0.40
CA ALA A 168 12.91 -1.82 1.20
C ALA A 168 14.29 -2.49 1.01
N GLY A 169 15.20 -1.77 0.36
CA GLY A 169 16.58 -2.18 0.12
C GLY A 169 17.42 -2.32 1.40
N SER A 170 16.93 -1.78 2.52
CA SER A 170 17.49 -1.99 3.86
C SER A 170 16.41 -2.42 4.86
N GLY A 171 16.19 -1.63 5.92
CA GLY A 171 15.19 -1.90 6.96
C GLY A 171 13.83 -1.28 6.65
N LEU A 172 12.82 -1.71 7.41
CA LEU A 172 11.51 -1.06 7.49
C LEU A 172 11.30 -0.56 8.92
N THR A 173 11.04 0.75 9.09
CA THR A 173 10.67 1.33 10.39
C THR A 173 9.30 1.96 10.31
N ILE A 174 8.34 1.38 11.01
CA ILE A 174 7.04 2.00 11.23
C ILE A 174 7.10 2.72 12.57
N ASN A 175 7.08 4.05 12.56
CA ASN A 175 7.24 4.86 13.76
C ASN A 175 6.01 4.77 14.68
N PRO A 176 6.15 5.10 15.99
CA PRO A 176 5.03 5.06 16.93
C PRO A 176 3.78 5.80 16.44
N ASN A 177 2.60 5.22 16.70
CA ASN A 177 1.29 5.74 16.30
C ASN A 177 1.06 5.82 14.78
N ALA A 178 1.92 5.23 13.96
CA ALA A 178 1.74 5.25 12.53
C ALA A 178 0.58 4.36 12.07
N VAL A 179 0.03 4.66 10.89
CA VAL A 179 -1.15 3.98 10.33
C VAL A 179 -0.93 3.66 8.86
N VAL A 180 -1.17 2.41 8.48
CA VAL A 180 -1.36 2.00 7.08
C VAL A 180 -2.86 1.95 6.81
N ALA A 181 -3.42 3.03 6.27
CA ALA A 181 -4.84 3.15 6.02
C ALA A 181 -5.22 2.50 4.69
N LEU A 182 -6.26 1.66 4.69
CA LEU A 182 -6.79 1.01 3.49
C LEU A 182 -8.09 1.71 3.07
N THR A 183 -8.17 2.17 1.82
CA THR A 183 -9.33 2.92 1.32
C THR A 183 -9.80 2.43 -0.03
N ARG A 184 -11.06 2.78 -0.37
CA ARG A 184 -11.71 2.48 -1.65
C ARG A 184 -11.49 1.04 -2.14
N GLY A 185 -11.64 0.07 -1.24
CA GLY A 185 -11.54 -1.35 -1.57
C GLY A 185 -10.15 -1.98 -1.36
N ALA A 186 -9.16 -1.24 -0.86
CA ALA A 186 -7.84 -1.81 -0.56
C ALA A 186 -7.96 -2.89 0.52
N GLN A 187 -7.25 -4.01 0.31
CA GLN A 187 -7.29 -5.16 1.21
C GLN A 187 -5.89 -5.48 1.71
N ALA A 188 -5.74 -5.72 3.01
CA ALA A 188 -4.47 -6.07 3.62
C ALA A 188 -3.85 -7.36 3.02
N CYS A 189 -4.68 -8.27 2.50
CA CYS A 189 -4.22 -9.49 1.84
C CYS A 189 -3.50 -9.25 0.50
N ASN A 190 -3.57 -8.02 -0.04
CA ASN A 190 -2.90 -7.59 -1.26
C ASN A 190 -1.81 -6.54 -1.00
N VAL A 191 -1.40 -6.36 0.26
CA VAL A 191 -0.32 -5.44 0.66
C VAL A 191 0.88 -6.26 1.14
N PHE A 192 2.03 -6.07 0.51
CA PHE A 192 3.25 -6.83 0.77
C PHE A 192 4.43 -5.89 1.02
N TRP A 193 5.22 -6.20 2.04
CA TRP A 193 6.40 -5.43 2.42
C TRP A 193 7.62 -6.35 2.37
N GLN A 194 8.36 -6.32 1.28
CA GLN A 194 9.63 -7.02 1.13
C GLN A 194 10.74 -6.16 1.77
N VAL A 195 11.49 -6.76 2.70
CA VAL A 195 12.49 -6.04 3.50
C VAL A 195 13.82 -6.78 3.46
N THR A 196 14.87 -6.13 2.97
CA THR A 196 16.19 -6.75 2.75
C THR A 196 16.96 -7.01 4.04
N SER A 197 16.58 -6.34 5.13
CA SER A 197 17.05 -6.62 6.47
C SER A 197 15.87 -6.90 7.42
N SER A 198 15.75 -6.12 8.49
CA SER A 198 14.76 -6.29 9.55
C SER A 198 13.66 -5.24 9.47
N ALA A 199 12.49 -5.55 10.03
CA ALA A 199 11.40 -4.62 10.22
C ALA A 199 11.18 -4.31 11.71
N THR A 200 10.86 -3.05 12.02
CA THR A 200 10.47 -2.61 13.37
C THR A 200 9.14 -1.87 13.30
N LEU A 201 8.16 -2.34 14.07
CA LEU A 201 6.88 -1.66 14.28
C LEU A 201 6.90 -1.02 15.67
N GLY A 202 6.84 0.31 15.70
CA GLY A 202 6.80 1.12 16.91
C GLY A 202 5.48 0.97 17.66
N VAL A 203 5.43 1.47 18.89
CA VAL A 203 4.25 1.32 19.76
C VAL A 203 2.98 1.89 19.13
N ASP A 204 1.84 1.29 19.46
CA ASP A 204 0.50 1.77 19.09
C ASP A 204 0.28 2.00 17.58
N THR A 205 1.01 1.25 16.75
CA THR A 205 0.86 1.29 15.29
C THR A 205 -0.35 0.48 14.83
N ALA A 206 -1.10 0.99 13.84
CA ALA A 206 -2.08 0.21 13.07
C ALA A 206 -1.50 -0.18 11.70
N PHE A 207 -1.04 -1.43 11.59
CA PHE A 207 -0.34 -1.92 10.41
C PHE A 207 -1.22 -2.84 9.55
N ALA A 208 -1.07 -2.73 8.23
CA ALA A 208 -1.74 -3.58 7.27
C ALA A 208 -0.76 -4.18 6.25
N GLY A 209 -0.90 -5.48 5.99
CA GLY A 209 -0.10 -6.20 4.99
C GLY A 209 0.79 -7.31 5.57
N SER A 210 1.43 -8.05 4.68
CA SER A 210 2.35 -9.12 5.02
C SER A 210 3.80 -8.61 4.91
N ILE A 211 4.54 -8.64 6.01
CA ILE A 211 5.99 -8.35 6.00
C ILE A 211 6.74 -9.63 5.66
N LEU A 212 7.60 -9.55 4.64
CA LEU A 212 8.52 -10.57 4.16
C LEU A 212 9.95 -10.07 4.45
N ALA A 213 10.40 -10.23 5.70
CA ALA A 213 11.71 -9.76 6.13
C ALA A 213 12.79 -10.82 5.91
N SER A 214 13.96 -10.39 5.43
CA SER A 214 15.12 -11.27 5.28
C SER A 214 15.63 -11.73 6.65
N THR A 215 15.79 -10.80 7.60
CA THR A 215 16.28 -11.10 8.94
C THR A 215 15.13 -11.16 9.94
N SER A 216 14.99 -10.18 10.84
CA SER A 216 14.08 -10.25 11.99
C SER A 216 12.93 -9.26 11.88
N ILE A 217 11.87 -9.49 12.65
CA ILE A 217 10.76 -8.55 12.83
C ILE A 217 10.57 -8.27 14.31
N THR A 218 10.54 -7.00 14.68
CA THR A 218 10.24 -6.53 16.03
C THR A 218 8.90 -5.81 16.04
N VAL A 219 7.99 -6.21 16.91
CA VAL A 219 6.64 -5.65 17.05
C VAL A 219 6.47 -5.11 18.46
N SER A 220 6.41 -3.78 18.62
CA SER A 220 6.30 -3.16 19.93
C SER A 220 4.91 -3.36 20.57
N ALA A 221 4.78 -2.98 21.84
CA ALA A 221 3.51 -2.99 22.56
C ALA A 221 2.43 -2.15 21.86
N GLY A 222 1.17 -2.57 21.97
CA GLY A 222 0.02 -1.83 21.43
C GLY A 222 -0.17 -1.93 19.91
N VAL A 223 0.75 -2.56 19.17
CA VAL A 223 0.62 -2.72 17.72
C VAL A 223 -0.57 -3.63 17.37
N ALA A 224 -1.40 -3.15 16.44
CA ALA A 224 -2.44 -3.92 15.78
C ALA A 224 -2.00 -4.26 14.34
N VAL A 225 -1.93 -5.56 14.03
CA VAL A 225 -1.56 -6.06 12.70
C VAL A 225 -2.77 -6.69 12.02
N THR A 226 -3.14 -6.18 10.85
CA THR A 226 -4.01 -6.89 9.90
C THR A 226 -3.13 -7.43 8.78
N GLY A 227 -2.64 -8.66 8.94
CA GLY A 227 -1.66 -9.23 8.02
C GLY A 227 -0.78 -10.30 8.66
N ARG A 228 0.50 -10.37 8.24
CA ARG A 228 1.43 -11.45 8.62
C ARG A 228 2.82 -10.92 8.91
N MET A 229 3.48 -11.49 9.92
CA MET A 229 4.88 -11.21 10.26
C MET A 229 5.73 -12.41 9.85
N LEU A 230 6.45 -12.31 8.73
CA LEU A 230 7.16 -13.44 8.11
C LEU A 230 8.66 -13.11 8.02
N ALA A 231 9.44 -13.65 8.95
CA ALA A 231 10.89 -13.52 9.00
C ALA A 231 11.54 -14.77 8.37
N ARG A 232 12.40 -14.57 7.38
CA ARG A 232 13.10 -15.66 6.67
C ARG A 232 14.20 -16.28 7.53
N ASP A 233 15.15 -15.48 7.99
CA ASP A 233 16.34 -16.02 8.66
C ASP A 233 16.43 -15.63 10.13
N GLY A 234 15.67 -14.62 10.56
CA GLY A 234 15.70 -14.11 11.93
C GLY A 234 14.52 -14.54 12.79
N ALA A 235 14.41 -13.89 13.94
CA ALA A 235 13.33 -14.10 14.91
C ALA A 235 12.18 -13.13 14.68
N VAL A 236 11.00 -13.48 15.21
CA VAL A 236 9.91 -12.51 15.42
C VAL A 236 9.76 -12.26 16.90
N THR A 237 9.90 -11.00 17.32
CA THR A 237 9.88 -10.59 18.73
C THR A 237 8.80 -9.57 18.98
N ARG A 238 8.04 -9.76 20.07
CA ARG A 238 7.18 -8.75 20.67
C ARG A 238 7.58 -8.46 22.12
#